data_AF-A0A498NN66-F1
#
_entry.id   AF-A0A498NN66-F1
#
_cell.length_a   1.000
_cell.length_b   1.000
_cell.length_c   1.000
_cell.angle_alpha   90.00
_cell.angle_beta   90.00
_cell.angle_gamma   90.00
#
_symmetry.space_group_name_H-M   'P 1'
#
loop_
_entity.id
_entity.type
_entity.pdbx_description
1 polymer ?
#
loop_
_entity_poly.entity_id
_entity_poly.type
_entity_poly.pdbx_seq_one_letter_code
_entity_poly.pdbx_strand_id
1 'polypeptide(L)'
;MLCHLRSKHLNALANETPTTEHYSAPTGEGRQKELDNALINMIMKDLQTFSIVEDEGFKAFVNKLNSTYVLPTRKTVKTMVRHKYREEKEKAMAHVKNIPSVCLTADMWTSLTMESYLEVTCHYTDSNTELRSVVLGVLKFTKSHTADNIKKALSDLISD
;
A
#
# COMPACT_ATOMS: atom_id res chain seq x y z
N MET A 1 18.72 -2.78 5.96
CA MET A 1 18.05 -3.92 5.29
C MET A 1 16.89 -3.52 4.37
N LEU A 2 16.31 -2.32 4.50
CA LEU A 2 15.22 -1.82 3.61
C LEU A 2 15.70 -1.33 2.23
N CYS A 3 16.99 -1.06 2.04
CA CYS A 3 17.50 -0.48 0.79
C CYS A 3 17.71 -1.50 -0.35
N HIS A 4 17.61 -2.81 -0.09
CA HIS A 4 17.97 -3.85 -1.07
C HIS A 4 16.79 -4.31 -1.95
N LEU A 5 15.54 -4.05 -1.56
CA LEU A 5 14.34 -4.48 -2.31
C LEU A 5 13.91 -3.51 -3.43
N ARG A 6 14.50 -2.30 -3.51
CA ARG A 6 14.07 -1.25 -4.45
C ARG A 6 14.52 -1.46 -5.91
N SER A 7 15.26 -2.53 -6.21
CA SER A 7 15.92 -2.71 -7.51
C SER A 7 15.17 -3.55 -8.54
N LYS A 8 14.07 -4.25 -8.20
CA LYS A 8 13.51 -5.29 -9.11
C LYS A 8 12.11 -5.02 -9.70
N HIS A 9 11.41 -3.95 -9.33
CA HIS A 9 10.03 -3.69 -9.82
C HIS A 9 9.73 -2.25 -10.21
N LEU A 10 10.63 -1.60 -10.96
CA LEU A 10 10.36 -0.29 -11.57
C LEU A 10 10.79 -0.36 -13.03
N ASN A 11 9.89 -0.83 -13.90
CA ASN A 11 9.89 -0.53 -15.33
C ASN A 11 8.61 -1.06 -15.97
N ALA A 12 7.64 -0.16 -16.18
CA ALA A 12 6.64 -0.23 -17.25
C ALA A 12 5.66 0.96 -17.13
N LEU A 13 6.11 2.20 -17.33
CA LEU A 13 5.25 3.33 -17.70
C LEU A 13 6.12 4.41 -18.36
N ALA A 14 6.51 4.17 -19.60
CA ALA A 14 7.08 5.20 -20.47
C ALA A 14 6.50 4.99 -21.86
N ASN A 15 5.46 5.76 -22.18
CA ASN A 15 5.17 6.34 -23.49
C ASN A 15 3.68 6.71 -23.59
N GLU A 16 3.33 7.96 -23.27
CA GLU A 16 2.22 8.64 -23.95
C GLU A 16 2.60 10.11 -24.18
N THR A 17 2.49 10.54 -25.43
CA THR A 17 2.72 11.92 -25.92
C THR A 17 1.57 12.84 -25.55
N PRO A 18 1.80 14.15 -25.30
CA PRO A 18 0.77 15.03 -24.78
C PRO A 18 -0.15 15.55 -25.88
N THR A 19 -1.40 15.06 -25.90
CA THR A 19 -2.52 15.69 -26.60
C THR A 19 -2.99 16.89 -25.78
N THR A 20 -3.03 18.06 -26.41
CA THR A 20 -3.47 19.32 -25.82
C THR A 20 -5.00 19.35 -25.77
N GLU A 21 -5.58 18.75 -24.73
CA GLU A 21 -6.98 18.99 -24.38
C GLU A 21 -7.09 20.24 -23.50
N HIS A 22 -8.08 21.08 -23.81
CA HIS A 22 -8.43 22.27 -23.04
C HIS A 22 -8.81 21.87 -21.60
N TYR A 23 -7.85 21.94 -20.68
CA TYR A 23 -8.07 21.71 -19.25
C TYR A 23 -8.88 22.86 -18.67
N SER A 24 -10.19 22.67 -18.52
CA SER A 24 -10.99 23.46 -17.58
C SER A 24 -10.49 23.15 -16.17
N ALA A 25 -9.94 24.16 -15.49
CA ALA A 25 -9.41 24.02 -14.14
C ALA A 25 -10.48 23.42 -13.21
N PRO A 26 -10.15 22.36 -12.44
CA PRO A 26 -11.10 21.80 -11.48
C PRO A 26 -11.49 22.88 -10.47
N THR A 27 -12.76 22.92 -10.09
CA THR A 27 -13.22 23.66 -8.91
C THR A 27 -12.36 23.27 -7.69
N GLY A 28 -12.22 24.18 -6.72
CA GLY A 28 -11.26 24.03 -5.61
C GLY A 28 -11.31 22.68 -4.87
N GLU A 29 -12.50 22.08 -4.75
CA GLU A 29 -12.69 20.75 -4.14
C GLU A 29 -12.09 19.60 -4.98
N GLY A 30 -12.22 19.65 -6.30
CA GLY A 30 -11.63 18.65 -7.19
C GLY A 30 -10.10 18.67 -7.15
N ARG A 31 -9.52 19.89 -7.15
CA ARG A 31 -8.07 20.06 -7.11
C ARG A 31 -7.45 19.60 -5.78
N GLN A 32 -8.12 19.87 -4.66
CA GLN A 32 -7.67 19.39 -3.34
C GLN A 32 -7.58 17.86 -3.32
N LYS A 33 -8.61 17.16 -3.81
CA LYS A 33 -8.65 15.69 -3.84
C LYS A 33 -7.56 15.08 -4.72
N GLU A 34 -7.26 15.69 -5.88
CA GLU A 34 -6.15 15.27 -6.73
C GLU A 34 -4.80 15.35 -6.01
N LEU A 35 -4.55 16.47 -5.31
CA LEU A 35 -3.32 16.68 -4.56
C LEU A 35 -3.21 15.73 -3.37
N ASP A 36 -4.30 15.50 -2.64
CA ASP A 36 -4.35 14.52 -1.56
C ASP A 36 -4.04 13.10 -2.07
N ASN A 37 -4.58 12.71 -3.23
CA ASN A 37 -4.26 11.42 -3.85
C ASN A 37 -2.79 11.31 -4.25
N ALA A 38 -2.22 12.38 -4.83
CA ALA A 38 -0.80 12.42 -5.20
C ALA A 38 0.11 12.32 -3.96
N LEU A 39 -0.23 13.04 -2.89
CA LEU A 39 0.47 12.98 -1.61
C LEU A 39 0.44 11.56 -1.02
N ILE A 40 -0.74 10.93 -0.98
CA ILE A 40 -0.89 9.56 -0.47
C ILE A 40 -0.10 8.56 -1.29
N ASN A 41 -0.11 8.70 -2.62
CA ASN A 41 0.70 7.86 -3.51
C ASN A 41 2.20 8.01 -3.22
N MET A 42 2.69 9.24 -3.01
CA MET A 42 4.09 9.49 -2.64
C MET A 42 4.43 8.84 -1.30
N ILE A 43 3.59 9.04 -0.28
CA ILE A 43 3.78 8.45 1.05
C ILE A 43 3.89 6.92 0.97
N MET A 44 3.01 6.28 0.21
CA MET A 44 3.02 4.81 0.05
C MET A 44 4.21 4.33 -0.76
N LYS A 45 4.51 4.97 -1.91
CA LYS A 45 5.56 4.53 -2.84
C LYS A 45 6.96 4.71 -2.27
N ASP A 46 7.16 5.78 -1.50
CA ASP A 46 8.45 6.13 -0.92
C ASP A 46 8.57 5.75 0.56
N LEU A 47 7.61 4.97 1.09
CA LEU A 47 7.57 4.47 2.46
C LEU A 47 7.77 5.58 3.50
N GLN A 48 7.19 6.76 3.24
CA GLN A 48 7.30 7.91 4.13
C GLN A 48 6.46 7.71 5.39
N THR A 49 6.90 8.30 6.49
CA THR A 49 6.09 8.35 7.70
C THR A 49 4.88 9.25 7.48
N PHE A 50 3.76 8.94 8.14
CA PHE A 50 2.57 9.80 8.05
C PHE A 50 2.77 11.18 8.66
N SER A 51 3.83 11.38 9.46
CA SER A 51 4.18 12.66 10.06
C SER A 51 4.83 13.63 9.09
N ILE A 52 5.20 13.21 7.87
CA ILE A 52 5.81 14.12 6.88
C ILE A 52 4.97 15.38 6.61
N VAL A 53 3.64 15.28 6.70
CA VAL A 53 2.72 16.41 6.54
C VAL A 53 2.76 17.41 7.70
N GLU A 54 3.39 17.04 8.81
CA GLU A 54 3.60 17.86 10.00
C GLU A 54 4.97 18.56 9.99
N ASP A 55 5.93 18.07 9.19
CA ASP A 55 7.29 18.58 9.10
C ASP A 55 7.35 20.00 8.51
N GLU A 56 8.06 20.91 9.18
CA GLU A 56 8.12 22.33 8.82
C GLU A 56 8.70 22.56 7.43
N GLY A 57 9.78 21.85 7.08
CA GLY A 57 10.41 21.95 5.76
C GLY A 57 9.50 21.47 4.63
N PHE A 58 8.76 20.37 4.85
CA PHE A 58 7.82 19.86 3.85
C PHE A 58 6.64 20.81 3.65
N LYS A 59 6.08 21.34 4.75
CA LYS A 59 5.03 22.38 4.68
C LYS A 59 5.49 23.61 3.91
N ALA A 60 6.68 24.11 4.19
CA ALA A 60 7.24 25.28 3.50
C ALA A 60 7.43 25.01 2.00
N PHE A 61 7.95 23.84 1.64
CA PHE A 61 8.12 23.41 0.25
C PHE A 61 6.78 23.33 -0.49
N VAL A 62 5.79 22.63 0.09
CA VAL A 62 4.46 22.48 -0.50
C VAL A 62 3.76 23.82 -0.65
N ASN A 63 3.85 24.70 0.36
CA ASN A 63 3.27 26.04 0.28
C ASN A 63 3.90 26.88 -0.83
N LYS A 64 5.21 26.74 -1.08
CA LYS A 64 5.89 27.44 -2.17
C LYS A 64 5.49 26.93 -3.55
N LEU A 65 5.18 25.63 -3.68
CA LEU A 65 4.67 25.04 -4.91
C LEU A 65 3.20 25.39 -5.17
N ASN A 66 2.38 25.34 -4.13
CA ASN A 66 0.97 25.70 -4.18
C ASN A 66 0.48 26.20 -2.81
N SER A 67 0.35 27.52 -2.67
CA SER A 67 -0.07 28.16 -1.43
C SER A 67 -1.55 27.94 -1.08
N THR A 68 -2.35 27.49 -2.05
CA THR A 68 -3.80 27.23 -1.84
C THR A 68 -4.07 25.82 -1.33
N TYR A 69 -3.10 24.91 -1.42
CA TYR A 69 -3.28 23.54 -0.98
C TYR A 69 -3.15 23.45 0.53
N VAL A 70 -4.22 22.97 1.18
CA VAL A 70 -4.22 22.73 2.63
C VAL A 70 -3.77 21.29 2.86
N LEU A 71 -2.60 21.12 3.45
CA LEU A 71 -2.09 19.78 3.76
C LEU A 71 -3.03 19.06 4.75
N PRO A 72 -3.36 17.79 4.49
CA PRO A 72 -4.15 16.99 5.41
C PRO A 72 -3.37 16.74 6.70
N THR A 73 -4.08 16.59 7.82
CA THR A 73 -3.45 16.20 9.08
C THR A 73 -2.91 14.77 9.00
N ARG A 74 -1.94 14.42 9.85
CA ARG A 74 -1.44 13.04 9.99
C ARG A 74 -2.56 12.02 10.23
N LYS A 75 -3.61 12.39 10.97
CA LYS A 75 -4.79 11.54 11.21
C LYS A 75 -5.57 11.31 9.91
N THR A 76 -5.78 12.37 9.13
CA THR A 76 -6.46 12.30 7.82
C THR A 76 -5.66 11.44 6.85
N VAL A 77 -4.35 11.65 6.76
CA VAL A 77 -3.44 10.81 5.95
C VAL A 77 -3.56 9.33 6.32
N LYS A 78 -3.50 9.01 7.61
CA LYS A 78 -3.66 7.63 8.09
C LYS A 78 -5.00 7.01 7.65
N THR A 79 -6.09 7.77 7.70
CA THR A 79 -7.40 7.30 7.24
C THR A 79 -7.42 7.08 5.72
N MET A 80 -6.85 7.99 4.94
CA MET A 80 -6.77 7.86 3.48
C MET A 80 -5.92 6.66 3.05
N VAL A 81 -4.75 6.44 3.68
CA VAL A 81 -3.91 5.26 3.43
C VAL A 81 -4.67 3.97 3.76
N ARG A 82 -5.39 3.92 4.88
CA ARG A 82 -6.21 2.75 5.24
C ARG A 82 -7.33 2.47 4.22
N HIS A 83 -7.98 3.53 3.73
CA HIS A 83 -8.99 3.40 2.69
C HIS A 83 -8.40 2.76 1.44
N LYS A 84 -7.28 3.33 0.97
CA LYS A 84 -6.58 2.84 -0.22
C LYS A 84 -6.07 1.41 -0.06
N TYR A 85 -5.53 1.08 1.12
CA TYR A 85 -5.16 -0.29 1.46
C TYR A 85 -6.34 -1.26 1.31
N ARG A 86 -7.51 -0.92 1.85
CA ARG A 86 -8.70 -1.77 1.76
C ARG A 86 -9.14 -1.97 0.31
N GLU A 87 -9.18 -0.90 -0.48
CA GLU A 87 -9.53 -0.99 -1.91
C GLU A 87 -8.55 -1.90 -2.67
N GLU A 88 -7.24 -1.73 -2.46
CA GLU A 88 -6.23 -2.57 -3.13
C GLU A 88 -6.25 -4.02 -2.61
N LYS A 89 -6.51 -4.25 -1.31
CA LYS A 89 -6.69 -5.59 -0.74
C LYS A 89 -7.90 -6.28 -1.39
N GLU A 90 -9.03 -5.61 -1.49
CA GLU A 90 -10.25 -6.16 -2.11
C GLU A 90 -10.02 -6.54 -3.57
N LYS A 91 -9.35 -5.66 -4.35
CA LYS A 91 -8.96 -5.96 -5.74
C LYS A 91 -8.03 -7.17 -5.83
N ALA A 92 -7.01 -7.22 -4.98
CA ALA A 92 -6.04 -8.31 -4.96
C ALA A 92 -6.71 -9.65 -4.60
N MET A 93 -7.59 -9.67 -3.60
CA MET A 93 -8.34 -10.86 -3.21
C MET A 93 -9.32 -11.30 -4.29
N ALA A 94 -10.04 -10.36 -4.91
CA ALA A 94 -10.93 -10.67 -6.04
C ALA A 94 -10.17 -11.29 -7.21
N HIS A 95 -8.95 -10.80 -7.49
CA HIS A 95 -8.09 -11.39 -8.51
C HIS A 95 -7.64 -12.81 -8.13
N VAL A 96 -7.09 -12.99 -6.93
CA VAL A 96 -6.59 -14.29 -6.45
C VAL A 96 -7.69 -15.36 -6.42
N LYS A 97 -8.95 -15.00 -6.09
CA LYS A 97 -10.09 -15.94 -6.11
C LYS A 97 -10.37 -16.58 -7.46
N ASN A 98 -9.96 -15.94 -8.56
CA ASN A 98 -10.15 -16.46 -9.91
C ASN A 98 -8.97 -17.30 -10.41
N ILE A 99 -7.92 -17.45 -9.60
CA ILE A 99 -6.74 -18.22 -9.96
C ILE A 99 -6.97 -19.72 -9.66
N PRO A 100 -6.79 -20.63 -10.64
CA PRO A 100 -7.12 -22.04 -10.47
C PRO A 100 -6.27 -22.77 -9.42
N SER A 101 -5.03 -22.34 -9.22
CA SER A 101 -4.08 -23.00 -8.32
C SER A 101 -3.11 -21.98 -7.75
N VAL A 102 -2.96 -22.04 -6.43
CA VAL A 102 -2.10 -21.13 -5.67
C VAL A 102 -1.22 -21.92 -4.71
N CYS A 103 -0.06 -21.37 -4.38
CA CYS A 103 0.79 -21.83 -3.30
C CYS A 103 0.80 -20.76 -2.22
N LEU A 104 0.53 -21.14 -0.97
CA LEU A 104 0.59 -20.21 0.16
C LEU A 104 1.90 -20.42 0.91
N THR A 105 2.59 -19.32 1.21
CA THR A 105 3.67 -19.28 2.17
C THR A 105 3.21 -18.51 3.40
N ALA A 106 3.69 -18.92 4.56
CA ALA A 106 3.46 -18.23 5.81
C ALA A 106 4.81 -17.93 6.45
N ASP A 107 5.04 -16.67 6.81
CA ASP A 107 6.26 -16.24 7.49
C ASP A 107 5.90 -15.62 8.83
N MET A 108 6.73 -15.88 9.85
CA MET A 108 6.57 -15.32 11.18
C MET A 108 7.86 -14.63 11.61
N TRP A 109 7.72 -13.39 12.08
CA TRP A 109 8.84 -12.63 12.61
C TRP A 109 8.47 -11.92 13.90
N THR A 110 9.49 -11.56 14.66
CA THR A 110 9.39 -10.70 15.83
C THR A 110 9.92 -9.32 15.48
N SER A 111 9.15 -8.28 15.74
CA SER A 111 9.57 -6.89 15.52
C SER A 111 10.65 -6.46 16.52
N LEU A 112 11.25 -5.30 16.26
CA LEU A 112 12.16 -4.63 17.21
C LEU A 112 11.47 -4.28 18.54
N THR A 113 10.15 -4.15 18.53
CA THR A 113 9.31 -3.91 19.72
C THR A 113 8.88 -5.19 20.42
N MET A 114 9.50 -6.33 20.08
CA MET A 114 9.20 -7.67 20.63
C MET A 114 7.76 -8.13 20.38
N GLU A 115 7.14 -7.65 19.30
CA GLU A 115 5.81 -8.07 18.89
C GLU A 115 5.93 -9.12 17.78
N SER A 116 5.22 -10.23 17.91
CA SER A 116 5.21 -11.27 16.88
C SER A 116 4.17 -10.97 15.80
N TYR A 117 4.49 -11.30 14.56
CA TYR A 117 3.64 -11.13 13.39
C TYR A 117 3.62 -12.42 12.57
N LEU A 118 2.51 -12.65 11.88
CA LEU A 118 2.32 -13.72 10.92
C LEU A 118 1.84 -13.10 9.61
N GLU A 119 2.56 -13.33 8.53
CA GLU A 119 2.17 -12.97 7.16
C GLU A 119 1.78 -14.23 6.40
N VAL A 120 0.80 -14.08 5.51
CA VAL A 120 0.52 -15.08 4.48
C VAL A 120 0.66 -14.42 3.12
N THR A 121 1.47 -15.05 2.28
CA THR A 121 1.68 -14.64 0.89
C THR A 121 1.19 -15.74 -0.05
N CYS A 122 0.41 -15.33 -1.04
CA CYS A 122 -0.10 -16.17 -2.10
C CYS A 122 0.78 -16.05 -3.33
N HIS A 123 1.21 -17.19 -3.87
CA HIS A 123 2.00 -17.29 -5.09
C HIS A 123 1.20 -18.02 -6.15
N TYR A 124 1.24 -17.52 -7.38
CA TYR A 124 0.56 -18.14 -8.51
C TYR A 124 1.26 -17.83 -9.83
N THR A 125 0.92 -18.60 -10.87
CA THR A 125 1.37 -18.34 -12.23
C THR A 125 0.26 -17.62 -13.00
N ASP A 126 0.57 -16.49 -13.63
CA ASP A 126 -0.41 -15.74 -14.43
C ASP A 126 -0.59 -16.33 -15.85
N SER A 127 -1.44 -15.69 -16.67
CA SER A 127 -1.69 -16.13 -18.05
C SER A 127 -0.47 -16.05 -18.97
N ASN A 128 0.54 -15.27 -18.58
CA ASN A 128 1.80 -15.14 -19.32
C ASN A 128 2.87 -16.10 -18.79
N THR A 129 2.49 -17.07 -17.94
CA THR A 129 3.40 -18.02 -17.30
C THR A 129 4.42 -17.38 -16.35
N GLU A 130 4.14 -16.17 -15.86
CA GLU A 130 5.00 -15.48 -14.91
C GLU A 130 4.56 -15.76 -13.46
N LEU A 131 5.55 -16.01 -12.58
CA LEU A 131 5.30 -16.14 -11.15
C LEU A 131 4.92 -14.76 -10.56
N ARG A 132 3.74 -14.70 -9.97
CA ARG A 132 3.22 -13.55 -9.23
C ARG A 132 3.08 -13.89 -7.75
N SER A 133 3.22 -12.87 -6.93
CA SER A 133 3.07 -12.97 -5.47
C SER A 133 2.21 -11.83 -4.97
N VAL A 134 1.30 -12.13 -4.06
CA VAL A 134 0.42 -11.16 -3.40
C VAL A 134 0.38 -11.48 -1.91
N VAL A 135 0.70 -10.49 -1.09
CA VAL A 135 0.50 -10.59 0.36
C VAL A 135 -0.99 -10.58 0.64
N LEU A 136 -1.53 -11.66 1.21
CA LEU A 136 -2.96 -11.76 1.57
C LEU A 136 -3.25 -10.97 2.84
N GLY A 137 -2.28 -10.94 3.76
CA GLY A 137 -2.37 -10.12 4.95
C GLY A 137 -1.25 -10.40 5.95
N VAL A 138 -1.16 -9.48 6.90
CA VAL A 138 -0.24 -9.54 8.04
C VAL A 138 -1.06 -9.34 9.30
N LEU A 139 -0.91 -10.24 10.26
CA LEU A 139 -1.59 -10.17 11.55
C LEU A 139 -0.57 -10.10 12.69
N LYS A 140 -0.85 -9.27 13.68
CA LYS A 140 -0.11 -9.30 14.94
C LYS A 140 -0.49 -10.58 15.68
N PHE A 141 0.48 -11.44 15.95
CA PHE A 141 0.30 -12.72 16.61
C PHE A 141 0.58 -12.58 18.11
N THR A 142 -0.46 -12.56 18.93
CA THR A 142 -0.37 -12.32 20.38
C THR A 142 -0.48 -13.58 21.23
N LYS A 143 -0.68 -14.74 20.60
CA LYS A 143 -0.86 -16.03 21.27
C LYS A 143 0.45 -16.81 21.34
N SER A 144 0.46 -17.90 22.10
CA SER A 144 1.55 -18.89 22.06
C SER A 144 1.64 -19.54 20.68
N HIS A 145 2.87 -19.77 20.19
CA HIS A 145 3.17 -20.29 18.85
C HIS A 145 2.92 -21.81 18.72
N THR A 146 1.75 -22.27 19.18
CA THR A 146 1.32 -23.66 19.01
C THR A 146 0.75 -23.87 17.61
N ALA A 147 0.82 -25.10 17.10
CA ALA A 147 0.29 -25.45 15.79
C ALA A 147 -1.19 -25.06 15.64
N ASP A 148 -2.02 -25.28 16.67
CA ASP A 148 -3.44 -24.95 16.65
C ASP A 148 -3.70 -23.44 16.55
N ASN A 149 -2.94 -22.62 17.27
CA ASN A 149 -3.09 -21.17 17.22
C ASN A 149 -2.66 -20.61 15.86
N ILE A 150 -1.58 -21.14 15.30
CA ILE A 150 -1.10 -20.75 13.97
C ILE A 150 -2.11 -21.16 12.91
N LYS A 151 -2.60 -22.41 12.93
CA LYS A 151 -3.64 -22.90 12.02
C LYS A 151 -4.89 -22.02 12.06
N LYS A 152 -5.33 -21.64 13.25
CA LYS A 152 -6.47 -20.74 13.42
C LYS A 152 -6.20 -19.38 12.80
N ALA A 153 -5.06 -18.75 13.12
CA ALA A 153 -4.71 -17.44 12.57
C ALA A 153 -4.58 -17.45 11.04
N LEU A 154 -4.02 -18.52 10.46
CA LEU A 154 -3.98 -18.72 9.01
C LEU A 154 -5.40 -18.81 8.41
N SER A 155 -6.28 -19.59 9.03
CA SER A 155 -7.65 -19.78 8.55
C SER A 155 -8.46 -18.47 8.63
N ASP A 156 -8.30 -17.73 9.73
CA ASP A 156 -8.94 -16.43 9.94
C ASP A 156 -8.46 -15.44 8.86
N LEU A 157 -7.15 -15.34 8.61
CA LEU A 157 -6.59 -14.39 7.64
C LEU A 157 -6.93 -14.72 6.17
N ILE A 158 -7.07 -16.01 5.83
CA ILE A 158 -7.47 -16.43 4.47
C ILE A 158 -8.98 -16.18 4.24
N SER A 159 -9.77 -16.16 5.33
CA SER A 159 -11.23 -15.95 5.24
C SER A 159 -11.64 -14.48 5.27
N ASP A 160 -10.73 -13.57 5.65
CA ASP A 160 -10.89 -12.12 5.83
C ASP A 160 -10.72 -11.31 4.53
#